data_AF-A0A087U9R9-F1
#
_entry.id   AF-A0A087U9R9-F1
#
_cell.length_a   1.000
_cell.length_b   1.000
_cell.length_c   1.000
_cell.angle_alpha   90.00
_cell.angle_beta   90.00
_cell.angle_gamma   90.00
#
_symmetry.space_group_name_H-M   'P 1'
#
loop_
_entity.id
_entity.type
_entity.pdbx_description
1 polymer ?
#
loop_
_entity_poly.entity_id
_entity_poly.type
_entity_poly.pdbx_seq_one_letter_code
_entity_poly.pdbx_strand_id
1 'polypeptide(L)'
;MAKSIGRLVSTSTVRRRLHEGGLYARLPAICVPLTSRHKRGHLQWTRKHVHWTPDQWRAVLFTDESRFSLESDSRRYLIWREPGIRYHPSNIPERDAYGRGSVCVWGSIPLGGCTDLHVFPRGIVNAQVYRDDILDAYVRSYARAIGDAFLLQNDNARPPRTRIVPDYLQKETVMRMEWPTRFPKILSRTFGML
;
A
#
# COMPACT_ATOMS: atom_id res chain seq x y z
N MET A 1 2.66 -35.63 13.10
CA MET A 1 3.86 -35.59 13.98
C MET A 1 4.98 -36.36 13.29
N ALA A 2 6.02 -35.67 12.79
CA ALA A 2 7.15 -36.36 12.15
C ALA A 2 8.21 -36.71 13.20
N LYS A 3 8.54 -38.00 13.29
CA LYS A 3 9.48 -38.61 14.22
C LYS A 3 10.91 -38.16 13.85
N SER A 4 11.62 -37.49 14.76
CA SER A 4 13.01 -37.08 14.55
C SER A 4 13.93 -38.30 14.62
N ILE A 5 14.48 -38.71 13.49
CA ILE A 5 15.60 -39.66 13.45
C ILE A 5 16.83 -38.84 13.88
N GLY A 6 17.34 -39.08 15.08
CA GLY A 6 18.39 -38.29 15.76
C GLY A 6 19.77 -38.29 15.09
N ARG A 7 19.84 -37.91 13.81
CA ARG A 7 21.08 -37.78 13.03
C ARG A 7 21.28 -36.30 12.72
N LEU A 8 22.42 -35.74 13.12
CA LEU A 8 22.82 -34.39 12.76
C LEU A 8 23.04 -34.33 11.24
N VAL A 9 22.06 -33.81 10.51
CA VAL A 9 22.14 -33.63 9.06
C VAL A 9 22.85 -32.30 8.78
N SER A 10 23.88 -32.34 7.93
CA SER A 10 24.58 -31.11 7.52
C SER A 10 23.68 -30.21 6.66
N THR A 11 23.88 -28.91 6.74
CA THR A 11 23.18 -27.91 5.89
C THR A 11 23.41 -28.16 4.40
N SER A 12 24.59 -28.67 4.03
CA SER A 12 24.92 -29.08 2.65
C SER A 12 24.05 -30.25 2.17
N THR A 13 23.78 -31.23 3.03
CA THR A 13 22.93 -32.38 2.71
C THR A 13 21.48 -31.92 2.51
N VAL A 14 20.98 -31.05 3.37
CA VAL A 14 19.63 -30.46 3.23
C VAL A 14 19.50 -29.68 1.92
N ARG A 15 20.46 -28.79 1.61
CA ARG A 15 20.46 -27.99 0.37
C ARG A 15 20.48 -28.88 -0.88
N ARG A 16 21.31 -29.93 -0.90
CA ARG A 16 21.38 -30.86 -2.03
C ARG A 16 20.05 -31.56 -2.26
N ARG A 17 19.41 -32.08 -1.21
CA ARG A 17 18.09 -32.71 -1.31
C ARG A 17 17.00 -31.75 -1.79
N LEU A 18 17.05 -30.49 -1.35
CA LEU A 18 16.12 -29.46 -1.83
C LEU A 18 16.34 -29.14 -3.32
N HIS A 19 17.60 -29.07 -3.77
CA HIS A 19 17.91 -28.87 -5.19
C HIS A 19 17.51 -30.07 -6.06
N GLU A 20 17.70 -31.31 -5.57
CA GLU A 20 17.21 -32.53 -6.24
C GLU A 20 15.68 -32.49 -6.42
N GLY A 21 14.97 -31.89 -5.46
CA GLY A 21 13.52 -31.61 -5.55
C GLY A 21 13.15 -30.34 -6.32
N GLY A 22 14.07 -29.70 -7.03
CA GLY A 22 13.82 -28.49 -7.83
C GLY A 22 13.61 -27.20 -7.03
N LEU A 23 13.84 -27.21 -5.73
CA LEU A 23 13.64 -26.07 -4.84
C LEU A 23 14.93 -25.28 -4.67
N TYR A 24 14.82 -23.96 -4.80
CA TYR A 24 15.96 -23.06 -4.64
C TYR A 24 15.65 -21.96 -3.63
N ALA A 25 16.64 -21.61 -2.81
CA ALA A 25 16.56 -20.47 -1.93
C ALA A 25 16.50 -19.19 -2.77
N ARG A 26 15.41 -18.44 -2.64
CA ARG A 26 15.15 -17.19 -3.37
C ARG A 26 14.50 -16.17 -2.45
N LEU A 27 14.67 -14.89 -2.77
CA LEU A 27 13.89 -13.84 -2.12
C LEU A 27 12.41 -14.02 -2.48
N PRO A 28 11.50 -13.94 -1.49
CA PRO A 28 10.07 -13.94 -1.76
C PRO A 28 9.66 -12.70 -2.56
N ALA A 29 8.53 -12.77 -3.25
CA ALA A 29 7.86 -11.55 -3.70
C ALA A 29 7.16 -10.89 -2.49
N ILE A 30 7.39 -9.61 -2.29
CA ILE A 30 6.65 -8.81 -1.32
C ILE A 30 5.56 -8.09 -2.10
N CYS A 31 4.33 -8.61 -2.01
CA CYS A 31 3.15 -7.99 -2.60
C CYS A 31 1.90 -8.45 -1.84
N VAL A 32 0.82 -7.69 -1.91
CA VAL A 32 -0.45 -8.12 -1.31
C VAL A 32 -1.12 -9.15 -2.23
N PRO A 33 -1.46 -10.36 -1.77
CA PRO A 33 -2.15 -11.35 -2.59
C PRO A 33 -3.49 -10.80 -3.12
N LEU A 34 -3.72 -10.96 -4.43
CA LEU A 34 -4.92 -10.49 -5.11
C LEU A 34 -5.86 -11.66 -5.46
N THR A 35 -7.12 -11.57 -5.01
CA THR A 35 -8.18 -12.48 -5.43
C THR A 35 -8.59 -12.19 -6.88
N SER A 36 -9.29 -13.13 -7.53
CA SER A 36 -9.85 -12.91 -8.87
C SER A 36 -10.80 -11.70 -8.93
N ARG A 37 -11.50 -11.42 -7.82
CA ARG A 37 -12.34 -10.22 -7.69
C ARG A 37 -11.50 -8.94 -7.72
N HIS A 38 -10.39 -8.89 -7.00
CA HIS A 38 -9.48 -7.73 -7.04
C HIS A 38 -8.93 -7.51 -8.46
N LYS A 39 -8.45 -8.57 -9.12
CA LYS A 39 -7.91 -8.48 -10.48
C LYS A 39 -8.92 -7.92 -11.48
N ARG A 40 -10.19 -8.36 -11.41
CA ARG A 40 -11.27 -7.81 -12.27
C ARG A 40 -11.53 -6.34 -11.99
N GLY A 41 -11.60 -5.94 -10.71
CA GLY A 41 -11.80 -4.54 -10.33
C GLY A 41 -10.65 -3.65 -10.82
N HIS A 42 -9.42 -4.12 -10.69
CA HIS A 42 -8.23 -3.43 -11.20
C HIS A 42 -8.30 -3.24 -12.72
N LEU A 43 -8.60 -4.31 -13.46
CA LEU A 43 -8.72 -4.25 -14.93
C LEU A 43 -9.83 -3.32 -15.39
N GLN A 44 -11.00 -3.35 -14.75
CA GLN A 44 -12.11 -2.48 -15.09
C GLN A 44 -11.75 -1.02 -14.87
N TRP A 45 -11.12 -0.71 -13.74
CA TRP A 45 -10.67 0.64 -13.44
C TRP A 45 -9.63 1.11 -14.46
N THR A 46 -8.62 0.30 -14.77
CA THR A 46 -7.60 0.66 -15.78
C THR A 46 -8.25 0.94 -17.13
N ARG A 47 -9.21 0.11 -17.58
CA ARG A 47 -9.93 0.34 -18.85
C ARG A 47 -10.71 1.66 -18.86
N LYS A 48 -11.30 2.06 -17.73
CA LYS A 48 -12.01 3.35 -17.62
C LYS A 48 -11.06 4.57 -17.72
N HIS A 49 -9.83 4.42 -17.23
CA HIS A 49 -8.89 5.55 -17.07
C HIS A 49 -7.71 5.53 -18.06
N VAL A 50 -7.56 4.49 -18.89
CA VAL A 50 -6.43 4.34 -19.82
C VAL A 50 -6.37 5.44 -20.89
N HIS A 51 -7.53 6.00 -21.26
CA HIS A 51 -7.64 7.07 -22.25
C HIS A 51 -7.76 8.47 -21.61
N TRP A 52 -7.52 8.59 -20.31
CA TRP A 52 -7.56 9.90 -19.67
C TRP A 52 -6.42 10.80 -20.15
N THR A 53 -6.76 12.05 -20.43
CA THR A 53 -5.79 13.05 -20.86
C THR A 53 -4.95 13.55 -19.67
N PRO A 54 -3.78 14.15 -19.92
CA PRO A 54 -3.01 14.81 -18.86
C PRO A 54 -3.84 15.82 -18.06
N ASP A 55 -4.73 16.57 -18.69
CA ASP A 55 -5.59 17.55 -18.00
C ASP A 55 -6.58 16.89 -17.04
N GLN A 56 -7.13 15.73 -17.41
CA GLN A 56 -7.97 14.95 -16.50
C GLN A 56 -7.17 14.44 -15.31
N TRP A 57 -5.91 14.03 -15.51
CA TRP A 57 -5.02 13.64 -14.42
C TRP A 57 -4.56 14.83 -13.55
N ARG A 58 -4.45 16.06 -14.10
CA ARG A 58 -4.14 17.28 -13.34
C ARG A 58 -5.19 17.60 -12.28
N ALA A 59 -6.42 17.20 -12.53
CA ALA A 59 -7.51 17.40 -11.60
C ALA A 59 -7.52 16.40 -10.43
N VAL A 60 -6.67 15.35 -10.46
CA VAL A 60 -6.59 14.32 -9.42
C VAL A 60 -5.48 14.63 -8.41
N LEU A 61 -5.83 14.66 -7.12
CA LEU A 61 -4.85 14.66 -6.03
C LEU A 61 -4.73 13.25 -5.45
N PHE A 62 -3.58 12.62 -5.66
CA PHE A 62 -3.27 11.32 -5.07
C PHE A 62 -2.78 11.50 -3.64
N THR A 63 -3.39 10.79 -2.69
CA THR A 63 -3.06 10.89 -1.26
C THR A 63 -2.90 9.50 -0.67
N ASP A 64 -1.99 9.35 0.29
CA ASP A 64 -1.75 8.09 0.99
C ASP A 64 -1.17 8.35 2.36
N GLU A 65 -1.41 7.39 3.25
CA GLU A 65 -0.79 7.34 4.56
C GLU A 65 0.25 6.21 4.55
N SER A 66 1.47 6.56 4.94
CA SER A 66 2.54 5.59 5.14
C SER A 66 2.92 5.54 6.61
N ARG A 67 3.13 4.33 7.12
CA ARG A 67 3.61 4.09 8.47
C ARG A 67 5.02 3.56 8.39
N PHE A 68 5.98 4.30 8.95
CA PHE A 68 7.37 3.89 9.04
C PHE A 68 7.63 3.32 10.42
N SER A 69 8.16 2.10 10.50
CA SER A 69 8.59 1.55 11.78
C SER A 69 9.94 2.15 12.17
N LEU A 70 10.10 2.48 13.45
CA LEU A 70 11.37 2.91 14.03
C LEU A 70 12.33 1.74 14.27
N GLU A 71 11.81 0.51 14.21
CA GLU A 71 12.60 -0.71 14.28
C GLU A 71 12.86 -1.20 12.84
N SER A 72 14.13 -1.43 12.49
CA SER A 72 14.47 -2.00 11.19
C SER A 72 14.11 -3.49 11.18
N ASP A 73 13.10 -3.88 10.41
CA ASP A 73 12.89 -5.30 10.06
C ASP A 73 13.88 -5.69 8.96
N SER A 74 15.13 -6.00 9.35
CA SER A 74 16.18 -6.42 8.43
C SER A 74 16.01 -7.85 7.90
N ARG A 75 14.91 -8.54 8.25
CA ARG A 75 14.74 -9.99 8.04
C ARG A 75 14.56 -10.35 6.57
N ARG A 76 15.65 -10.28 5.81
CA ARG A 76 15.85 -10.91 4.50
C ARG A 76 15.89 -12.43 4.68
N TYR A 77 14.77 -13.06 5.00
CA TYR A 77 14.67 -14.51 4.95
C TYR A 77 14.45 -14.96 3.49
N LEU A 78 15.10 -16.06 3.12
CA LEU A 78 14.91 -16.72 1.85
C LEU A 78 13.82 -17.77 2.00
N ILE A 79 12.99 -17.93 0.97
CA ILE A 79 12.05 -19.05 0.86
C ILE A 79 12.61 -20.06 -0.16
N TRP A 80 12.37 -21.34 0.08
CA TRP A 80 12.69 -22.40 -0.87
C TRP A 80 11.49 -22.59 -1.81
N ARG A 81 11.69 -22.33 -3.10
CA ARG A 81 10.62 -22.45 -4.10
C ARG A 81 11.16 -22.86 -5.47
N GLU A 82 10.26 -23.37 -6.31
CA GLU A 82 10.57 -23.65 -7.71
C GLU A 82 10.77 -22.35 -8.52
N PRO A 83 11.51 -22.42 -9.64
CA PRO A 83 11.54 -21.36 -10.63
C PRO A 83 10.14 -21.04 -11.20
N GLY A 84 9.90 -19.80 -11.63
CA GLY A 84 8.64 -19.41 -12.28
C GLY A 84 7.46 -19.12 -11.34
N ILE A 85 7.37 -19.74 -10.16
CA ILE A 85 6.21 -19.57 -9.24
C ILE A 85 6.35 -18.39 -8.26
N ARG A 86 7.04 -17.31 -8.66
CA ARG A 86 7.37 -16.17 -7.76
C ARG A 86 6.15 -15.54 -7.09
N TYR A 87 5.05 -15.40 -7.81
CA TYR A 87 3.84 -14.73 -7.36
C TYR A 87 2.73 -15.70 -6.93
N HIS A 88 3.06 -16.98 -6.74
CA HIS A 88 2.10 -17.93 -6.18
C HIS A 88 1.77 -17.51 -4.73
N PRO A 89 0.49 -17.51 -4.30
CA PRO A 89 0.10 -17.03 -2.97
C PRO A 89 0.87 -17.67 -1.81
N SER A 90 1.26 -18.95 -1.92
CA SER A 90 2.06 -19.65 -0.90
C SER A 90 3.50 -19.13 -0.77
N ASN A 91 4.00 -18.39 -1.76
CA ASN A 91 5.38 -17.86 -1.83
C ASN A 91 5.46 -16.37 -1.50
N ILE A 92 4.32 -15.78 -1.14
CA ILE A 92 4.19 -14.37 -0.78
C ILE A 92 3.93 -14.33 0.72
N PRO A 93 4.91 -13.94 1.53
CA PRO A 93 4.67 -13.77 2.95
C PRO A 93 3.76 -12.58 3.20
N GLU A 94 2.82 -12.75 4.13
CA GLU A 94 2.05 -11.65 4.68
C GLU A 94 2.97 -10.80 5.57
N ARG A 95 3.05 -9.49 5.30
CA ARG A 95 3.80 -8.54 6.12
C ARG A 95 2.81 -7.86 7.06
N ASP A 96 2.66 -8.40 8.25
CA ASP A 96 1.99 -7.73 9.36
C ASP A 96 2.96 -7.68 10.55
N ALA A 97 3.76 -6.62 10.64
CA ALA A 97 4.44 -6.26 11.88
C ALA A 97 4.99 -4.84 11.80
N TYR A 98 4.15 -3.86 12.14
CA TYR A 98 4.69 -2.61 12.70
C TYR A 98 5.01 -2.90 14.18
N GLY A 99 6.28 -2.75 14.58
CA GLY A 99 6.76 -2.98 15.94
C GLY A 99 6.23 -1.96 16.96
N ARG A 100 6.91 -1.81 18.11
CA ARG A 100 6.46 -0.94 19.22
C ARG A 100 6.55 0.56 18.92
N GLY A 101 7.31 0.96 17.89
CA GLY A 101 7.49 2.35 17.49
C GLY A 101 7.25 2.53 15.99
N SER A 102 6.43 3.52 15.65
CA SER A 102 6.16 3.87 14.25
C SER A 102 5.69 5.30 14.10
N VAL A 103 6.18 5.98 13.07
CA VAL A 103 5.74 7.30 12.65
C VAL A 103 4.74 7.14 11.51
N CYS A 104 3.57 7.75 11.64
CA CYS A 104 2.64 7.85 10.53
C CYS A 104 2.91 9.17 9.81
N VAL A 105 2.96 9.12 8.48
CA VAL A 105 3.04 10.31 7.64
C VAL A 105 1.94 10.27 6.60
N TRP A 106 1.49 11.46 6.22
CA TRP A 106 0.61 11.68 5.09
C TRP A 106 1.35 12.47 4.02
N GLY A 107 1.09 12.14 2.76
CA GLY A 107 1.62 12.91 1.63
C GLY A 107 0.63 12.94 0.49
N SER A 108 0.82 13.91 -0.40
CA SER A 108 0.05 14.00 -1.63
C SER A 108 0.91 14.29 -2.86
N ILE A 109 0.46 13.79 -4.00
CA ILE A 109 1.09 13.96 -5.31
C ILE A 109 0.02 14.44 -6.29
N PRO A 110 0.01 15.73 -6.64
CA PRO A 110 -0.70 16.22 -7.82
C PRO A 110 0.10 15.92 -9.10
N LEU A 111 -0.51 16.07 -10.28
CA LEU A 111 0.25 16.02 -11.52
C LEU A 111 1.18 17.26 -11.61
N GLY A 112 2.49 17.02 -11.57
CA GLY A 112 3.51 18.08 -11.67
C GLY A 112 4.32 18.32 -10.40
N GLY A 113 4.10 17.58 -9.31
CA GLY A 113 4.93 17.68 -8.12
C GLY A 113 4.51 16.76 -6.97
N CYS A 114 5.06 17.01 -5.79
CA CYS A 114 4.66 16.39 -4.54
C CYS A 114 4.49 17.50 -3.48
N THR A 115 3.56 17.32 -2.55
CA THR A 115 3.47 18.17 -1.36
C THR A 115 4.47 17.73 -0.31
N ASP A 116 4.75 18.62 0.64
CA ASP A 116 5.45 18.25 1.86
C ASP A 116 4.71 17.12 2.58
N LEU A 117 5.49 16.30 3.31
CA LEU A 117 4.97 15.23 4.13
C LEU A 117 4.48 15.80 5.47
N HIS A 118 3.22 15.52 5.81
CA HIS A 118 2.68 15.79 7.12
C HIS A 118 3.01 14.63 8.06
N VAL A 119 3.78 14.89 9.11
CA VAL A 119 4.15 13.89 10.12
C VAL A 119 3.18 13.93 11.28
N PHE A 120 2.52 12.81 11.60
CA PHE A 120 1.66 12.70 12.77
C PHE A 120 2.49 12.39 14.02
N PRO A 121 2.67 13.34 14.97
CA PRO A 121 3.67 13.20 16.04
C PRO A 121 3.38 12.05 17.01
N ARG A 122 2.11 11.67 17.17
CA ARG A 122 1.66 10.59 18.06
C ARG A 122 1.48 9.24 17.35
N GLY A 123 1.73 9.18 16.04
CA GLY A 123 1.58 7.96 15.23
C GLY A 123 0.16 7.39 15.14
N ILE A 124 -0.85 8.08 15.68
CA ILE A 124 -2.26 7.70 15.63
C ILE A 124 -3.00 8.76 14.82
N VAL A 125 -3.57 8.35 13.69
CA VAL A 125 -4.44 9.17 12.86
C VAL A 125 -5.88 8.79 13.23
N ASN A 126 -6.62 9.73 13.82
CA ASN A 126 -8.05 9.57 14.04
C ASN A 126 -8.83 10.45 13.04
N ALA A 127 -10.13 10.22 12.91
CA ALA A 127 -10.95 10.90 11.90
C ALA A 127 -11.02 12.43 12.09
N GLN A 128 -10.89 12.94 13.32
CA GLN A 128 -10.90 14.38 13.59
C GLN A 128 -9.57 15.02 13.20
N VAL A 129 -8.45 14.42 13.64
CA VAL A 129 -7.10 14.83 13.24
C VAL A 129 -6.94 14.79 11.73
N TYR A 130 -7.41 13.72 11.08
CA TYR A 130 -7.38 13.64 9.62
C TYR A 130 -8.23 14.73 8.95
N ARG A 131 -9.40 15.04 9.50
CA ARG A 131 -10.22 16.14 8.96
C ARG A 131 -9.49 17.47 9.08
N ASP A 132 -9.02 17.83 10.26
CA ASP A 132 -8.49 19.17 10.54
C ASP A 132 -7.09 19.34 9.94
N ASP A 133 -6.18 18.40 10.19
CA ASP A 133 -4.77 18.52 9.82
C ASP A 133 -4.51 18.16 8.36
N ILE A 134 -5.37 17.34 7.73
CA ILE A 134 -5.19 16.89 6.35
C ILE A 134 -6.22 17.51 5.40
N LEU A 135 -7.52 17.26 5.64
CA LEU A 135 -8.55 17.69 4.69
C LEU A 135 -8.70 19.21 4.66
N ASP A 136 -8.75 19.84 5.84
CA ASP A 136 -8.95 21.29 5.97
C ASP A 136 -7.70 22.07 5.55
N ALA A 137 -6.53 21.63 5.99
CA ALA A 137 -5.26 22.31 5.71
C ALA A 137 -4.81 22.14 4.25
N TYR A 138 -4.89 20.94 3.68
CA TYR A 138 -4.30 20.64 2.36
C TYR A 138 -5.37 20.45 1.28
N VAL A 139 -6.29 19.50 1.48
CA VAL A 139 -7.22 19.08 0.40
C VAL A 139 -8.16 20.22 -0.01
N ARG A 140 -8.69 21.00 0.94
CA ARG A 140 -9.57 22.13 0.65
C ARG A 140 -8.90 23.15 -0.28
N SER A 141 -7.63 23.46 -0.05
CA SER A 141 -6.88 24.42 -0.86
C SER A 141 -6.76 23.96 -2.32
N TYR A 142 -6.45 22.68 -2.53
CA TYR A 142 -6.43 22.09 -3.88
C TYR A 142 -7.81 22.04 -4.54
N ALA A 143 -8.84 21.67 -3.79
CA ALA A 143 -10.21 21.64 -4.29
C ALA A 143 -10.65 23.01 -4.80
N ARG A 144 -10.33 24.09 -4.07
CA ARG A 144 -10.62 25.47 -4.49
C ARG A 144 -9.82 25.92 -5.71
N ALA A 145 -8.56 25.48 -5.83
CA ALA A 145 -7.70 25.86 -6.95
C ALA A 145 -8.12 25.19 -8.26
N ILE A 146 -8.52 23.92 -8.20
CA ILE A 146 -8.91 23.12 -9.38
C ILE A 146 -10.40 23.32 -9.72
N GLY A 147 -11.24 23.55 -8.71
CA GLY A 147 -12.69 23.72 -8.88
C GLY A 147 -13.43 22.40 -9.09
N ASP A 148 -14.55 22.44 -9.82
CA ASP A 148 -15.51 21.33 -9.94
C ASP A 148 -14.93 20.04 -10.55
N ALA A 149 -13.83 20.14 -11.28
CA ALA A 149 -13.15 18.98 -11.86
C ALA A 149 -12.33 18.19 -10.82
N PHE A 150 -12.12 18.74 -9.61
CA PHE A 150 -11.25 18.17 -8.60
C PHE A 150 -11.71 16.78 -8.14
N LEU A 151 -10.75 15.84 -8.15
CA LEU A 151 -10.95 14.48 -7.64
C LEU A 151 -9.90 14.17 -6.58
N LEU A 152 -10.38 13.84 -5.39
CA LEU A 152 -9.52 13.28 -4.35
C LEU A 152 -9.38 11.78 -4.55
N GLN A 153 -8.16 11.30 -4.78
CA GLN A 153 -7.83 9.89 -4.65
C GLN A 153 -7.27 9.64 -3.25
N ASN A 154 -7.98 8.83 -2.47
CA ASN A 154 -7.49 8.24 -1.23
C ASN A 154 -7.67 6.72 -1.27
N ASP A 155 -6.98 6.00 -0.39
CA ASP A 155 -7.21 4.57 -0.31
C ASP A 155 -8.64 4.31 0.17
N ASN A 156 -9.32 3.37 -0.49
CA ASN A 156 -10.70 3.00 -0.16
C ASN A 156 -10.71 2.13 1.13
N ALA A 157 -9.90 2.50 2.11
CA ALA A 157 -9.92 1.92 3.44
C ALA A 157 -11.34 2.08 3.98
N ARG A 158 -11.83 1.03 4.65
CA ARG A 158 -13.21 1.04 5.18
C ARG A 158 -13.42 2.34 5.95
N PRO A 159 -14.47 3.12 5.63
CA PRO A 159 -14.77 4.30 6.42
C PRO A 159 -14.82 3.89 7.89
N PRO A 160 -14.15 4.62 8.79
CA PRO A 160 -14.40 4.46 10.20
C PRO A 160 -15.92 4.49 10.45
N ARG A 161 -16.42 3.85 11.50
CA ARG A 161 -17.85 3.99 11.88
C ARG A 161 -18.26 5.45 12.07
N THR A 162 -17.29 6.33 12.30
CA THR A 162 -17.47 7.77 12.42
C THR A 162 -17.65 8.43 11.05
N ARG A 163 -18.67 9.29 10.93
CA ARG A 163 -19.03 9.96 9.67
C ARG A 163 -18.27 11.27 9.40
N ILE A 164 -17.30 11.62 10.23
CA ILE A 164 -16.58 12.91 10.20
C ILE A 164 -15.97 13.22 8.82
N VAL A 165 -15.19 12.28 8.26
CA VAL A 165 -14.53 12.46 6.96
C VAL A 165 -15.54 12.47 5.80
N PRO A 166 -16.48 11.52 5.70
CA PRO A 166 -17.54 11.59 4.68
C PRO A 166 -18.37 12.86 4.70
N ASP A 167 -18.83 13.29 5.87
CA ASP A 167 -19.69 14.46 6.00
C ASP A 167 -18.90 15.73 5.65
N TYR A 168 -17.61 15.80 6.01
CA TYR A 168 -16.74 16.92 5.62
C TYR A 168 -16.54 17.00 4.10
N LEU A 169 -16.20 15.88 3.45
CA LEU A 169 -15.99 15.86 1.99
C LEU A 169 -17.28 16.24 1.24
N GLN A 170 -18.44 15.81 1.74
CA GLN A 170 -19.72 16.22 1.18
C GLN A 170 -19.97 17.72 1.36
N LYS A 171 -19.68 18.27 2.55
CA LYS A 171 -19.83 19.71 2.83
C LYS A 171 -18.96 20.58 1.93
N GLU A 172 -17.73 20.16 1.68
CA GLU A 172 -16.78 20.88 0.81
C GLU A 172 -16.97 20.54 -0.68
N THR A 173 -17.98 19.74 -1.05
CA THR A 173 -18.26 19.29 -2.43
C THR A 173 -17.05 18.59 -3.08
N VAL A 174 -16.25 17.90 -2.27
CA VAL A 174 -15.06 17.16 -2.75
C VAL A 174 -15.48 15.79 -3.24
N MET A 175 -15.34 15.56 -4.54
CA MET A 175 -15.60 14.28 -5.17
C MET A 175 -14.44 13.32 -4.96
N ARG A 176 -14.77 12.05 -4.70
CA ARG A 176 -13.76 11.00 -4.57
C ARG A 176 -13.62 10.24 -5.86
N MET A 177 -12.37 9.97 -6.23
CA MET A 177 -12.06 9.05 -7.31
C MET A 177 -12.46 7.61 -6.91
N GLU A 178 -13.13 6.89 -7.81
CA GLU A 178 -13.30 5.44 -7.64
C GLU A 178 -11.90 4.80 -7.57
N TRP A 179 -11.61 4.06 -6.50
CA TRP A 179 -10.32 3.38 -6.34
C TRP A 179 -10.49 1.90 -6.00
N PRO A 180 -9.88 0.97 -6.75
CA PRO A 180 -10.03 -0.46 -6.49
C PRO A 180 -9.38 -0.89 -5.17
N THR A 181 -10.00 -1.85 -4.49
CA THR A 181 -9.43 -2.43 -3.26
C THR A 181 -8.10 -3.13 -3.54
N ARG A 182 -7.11 -2.97 -2.65
CA ARG A 182 -5.76 -3.54 -2.78
C ARG A 182 -5.06 -3.18 -4.09
N PHE A 183 -5.43 -2.06 -4.73
CA PHE A 183 -4.63 -1.50 -5.82
C PHE A 183 -3.30 -1.00 -5.25
N PRO A 184 -2.17 -1.15 -5.99
CA PRO A 184 -0.89 -0.65 -5.53
C PRO A 184 -0.99 0.82 -5.11
N LYS A 185 -0.59 1.11 -3.87
CA LYS A 185 -0.48 2.47 -3.38
C LYS A 185 0.63 3.17 -4.18
N ILE A 186 0.32 4.33 -4.76
CA ILE A 186 1.26 5.09 -5.59
C ILE A 186 2.42 5.60 -4.72
N LEU A 187 2.11 6.06 -3.51
CA LEU A 187 3.07 6.65 -2.58
C LEU A 187 3.93 5.60 -1.86
N SER A 188 3.41 4.41 -1.55
CA SER A 188 4.21 3.37 -0.86
C SER A 188 5.39 2.84 -1.69
N ARG A 189 5.32 2.89 -3.03
CA ARG A 189 6.44 2.53 -3.91
C ARG A 189 7.46 3.66 -4.06
N THR A 190 7.01 4.91 -4.06
CA THR A 190 7.89 6.08 -4.14
C THR A 190 8.68 6.29 -2.86
N PHE A 191 8.08 5.99 -1.70
CA PHE A 191 8.73 6.16 -0.39
C PHE A 191 9.36 4.87 0.19
N GLY A 192 9.09 3.71 -0.39
CA GLY A 192 9.63 2.40 0.06
C GLY A 192 10.90 1.93 -0.64
N MET A 193 11.58 2.80 -1.40
CA MET A 193 12.86 2.53 -2.08
C MET A 193 14.07 3.21 -1.43
N LEU A 194 13.93 3.69 -0.18
CA LEU A 194 15.06 4.09 0.66
C LEU A 194 15.20 3.11 1.83
#